data_AF-X1AT19-F1
#
_entry.id   AF-X1AT19-F1
#
_cell.length_a   1.000
_cell.length_b   1.000
_cell.length_c   1.000
_cell.angle_alpha   90.00
_cell.angle_beta   90.00
_cell.angle_gamma   90.00
#
_symmetry.space_group_name_H-M   'P 1'
#
loop_
_entity.id
_entity.type
_entity.pdbx_description
1 polymer ?
#
loop_
_entity_poly.entity_id
_entity_poly.type
_entity_poly.pdbx_seq_one_letter_code
_entity_poly.pdbx_strand_id
1 'polypeptide(L)'
;MRKTSLLVLAIIILSLIFLNGKFSVCATIYRIIDTEGNTIRVTTEPQMKKSEEEAGCILSPIQPDIVPPISKDISQIEGIVFEDHNANGIQDIGEMGLPDILVSNGLTVTITDESGSYLLPREGHFVFITTPSDYISTTPWYKNLLEDSLHFGLSFAPDKDSKQFTFVQITDIHLDALEEHRIFFEKAIREINKINPAFVIATGDLVFMAESATISQAKEWYNIYSDSIKNLDVPVFNMVGNHDVVGICYKKDISNEPGYNKEMYRDYFGPTYYSFDWSSYHCIVLDPNEFLDCNQFYRIPDYQVEWLRK
;
A
#
# COMPACT_ATOMS: atom_id res chain seq x y z
N MET A 1 -26.23 -18.56 -53.05
CA MET A 1 -24.87 -19.14 -52.99
C MET A 1 -24.21 -18.57 -51.74
N ARG A 2 -24.24 -19.26 -50.58
CA ARG A 2 -23.22 -20.23 -50.10
C ARG A 2 -21.81 -19.60 -50.17
N LYS A 3 -21.08 -19.30 -49.09
CA LYS A 3 -20.82 -20.11 -47.87
C LYS A 3 -20.28 -19.26 -46.68
N THR A 4 -20.82 -19.58 -45.49
CA THR A 4 -20.18 -19.80 -44.16
C THR A 4 -19.59 -18.60 -43.40
N SER A 5 -20.21 -18.10 -42.32
CA SER A 5 -20.30 -18.69 -40.96
C SER A 5 -18.94 -19.03 -40.37
N LEU A 6 -18.30 -18.10 -39.65
CA LEU A 6 -17.36 -18.33 -38.54
C LEU A 6 -16.85 -16.96 -38.03
N LEU A 7 -17.62 -16.25 -37.19
CA LEU A 7 -17.08 -15.31 -36.17
C LEU A 7 -18.18 -14.74 -35.25
N VAL A 8 -19.04 -15.60 -34.72
CA VAL A 8 -19.86 -15.29 -33.53
C VAL A 8 -19.78 -16.51 -32.62
N LEU A 9 -18.60 -16.75 -32.04
CA LEU A 9 -18.40 -17.66 -30.89
C LEU A 9 -16.94 -17.57 -30.39
N ALA A 10 -16.57 -16.50 -29.70
CA ALA A 10 -15.27 -16.42 -28.99
C ALA A 10 -15.29 -15.51 -27.75
N ILE A 11 -16.48 -15.14 -27.23
CA ILE A 11 -16.60 -14.34 -26.00
C ILE A 11 -17.40 -15.08 -24.91
N ILE A 12 -17.92 -16.28 -25.19
CA ILE A 12 -18.63 -17.08 -24.20
C ILE A 12 -18.20 -18.53 -24.39
N ILE A 13 -17.75 -19.18 -23.31
CA ILE A 13 -17.17 -20.54 -23.18
C ILE A 13 -15.62 -20.56 -23.13
N LEU A 14 -15.09 -20.04 -22.03
CA LEU A 14 -14.18 -20.80 -21.15
C LEU A 14 -14.73 -20.63 -19.71
N SER A 15 -15.96 -21.09 -19.48
CA SER A 15 -16.26 -22.35 -18.79
C SER A 15 -15.87 -22.36 -17.32
N LEU A 16 -16.87 -22.06 -16.48
CA LEU A 16 -17.22 -22.90 -15.34
C LEU A 16 -16.93 -24.38 -15.67
N ILE A 17 -15.95 -24.98 -14.99
CA ILE A 17 -15.88 -26.36 -14.51
C ILE A 17 -14.72 -26.36 -13.51
N PHE A 18 -15.03 -26.45 -12.21
CA PHE A 18 -14.41 -27.32 -11.20
C PHE A 18 -14.86 -26.85 -9.80
N LEU A 19 -15.93 -27.48 -9.30
CA LEU A 19 -16.05 -27.74 -7.88
C LEU A 19 -14.98 -28.77 -7.48
N ASN A 20 -14.50 -28.64 -6.24
CA ASN A 20 -13.60 -29.51 -5.47
C ASN A 20 -12.09 -29.28 -5.58
N GLY A 21 -11.55 -28.64 -4.53
CA GLY A 21 -10.28 -29.04 -3.91
C GLY A 21 -9.01 -28.34 -4.39
N LYS A 22 -8.33 -27.72 -3.42
CA LYS A 22 -7.03 -27.01 -3.47
C LYS A 22 -7.08 -25.62 -4.09
N PHE A 23 -6.98 -24.60 -3.24
CA PHE A 23 -6.55 -23.26 -3.65
C PHE A 23 -5.18 -23.37 -4.32
N SER A 24 -5.14 -23.11 -5.62
CA SER A 24 -3.91 -22.82 -6.34
C SER A 24 -3.77 -21.31 -6.33
N VAL A 25 -2.71 -20.78 -5.73
CA VAL A 25 -2.33 -19.37 -5.90
C VAL A 25 -1.97 -19.19 -7.36
N CYS A 26 -2.91 -18.66 -8.14
CA CYS A 26 -2.65 -18.22 -9.51
C CYS A 26 -2.01 -16.82 -9.42
N ALA A 27 -0.70 -16.77 -9.17
CA ALA A 27 0.06 -15.55 -9.43
C ALA A 27 -0.09 -15.21 -10.92
N THR A 28 -0.86 -14.17 -11.21
CA THR A 28 -1.11 -13.71 -12.58
C THR A 28 0.03 -12.77 -12.94
N ILE A 29 0.75 -13.09 -14.02
CA ILE A 29 1.84 -12.29 -14.58
C ILE A 29 1.30 -10.87 -14.84
N TYR A 30 1.85 -9.86 -14.17
CA TYR A 30 1.61 -8.47 -14.55
C TYR A 30 2.60 -8.11 -15.64
N ARG A 31 2.07 -7.77 -16.83
CA ARG A 31 2.83 -7.09 -17.88
C ARG A 31 2.65 -5.60 -17.64
N ILE A 32 3.72 -4.92 -17.24
CA ILE A 32 3.74 -3.46 -17.21
C ILE A 32 4.32 -3.00 -18.55
N ILE A 33 3.70 -2.01 -19.18
CA ILE A 33 4.26 -1.35 -20.35
C ILE A 33 4.91 -0.08 -19.82
N ASP A 34 6.22 0.09 -20.01
CA ASP A 34 6.91 1.32 -19.62
C ASP A 34 6.49 2.51 -20.50
N THR A 35 6.96 3.70 -20.15
CA THR A 35 6.66 4.95 -20.87
C THR A 35 7.17 4.97 -22.31
N GLU A 36 8.05 4.04 -22.69
CA GLU A 36 8.60 3.86 -24.03
C GLU A 36 7.91 2.73 -24.82
N GLY A 37 6.96 2.02 -24.21
CA GLY A 37 6.21 0.93 -24.82
C GLY A 37 6.82 -0.46 -24.64
N ASN A 38 7.86 -0.61 -23.83
CA ASN A 38 8.50 -1.91 -23.58
C ASN A 38 7.72 -2.70 -22.53
N THR A 39 7.62 -4.03 -22.74
CA THR A 39 6.96 -4.92 -21.79
C THR A 39 7.93 -5.34 -20.68
N ILE A 40 7.68 -4.86 -19.46
CA ILE A 40 8.38 -5.25 -18.24
C ILE A 40 7.63 -6.43 -17.59
N ARG A 41 8.40 -7.47 -17.28
CA ARG A 41 7.93 -8.66 -16.56
C ARG A 41 7.97 -8.40 -15.06
N VAL A 42 6.80 -8.46 -14.41
CA VAL A 42 6.71 -8.59 -12.95
C VAL A 42 6.36 -10.03 -12.63
N THR A 43 7.28 -10.74 -11.99
CA THR A 43 7.15 -12.18 -11.72
C THR A 43 7.75 -12.52 -10.37
N THR A 44 7.26 -13.61 -9.78
CA THR A 44 7.82 -14.23 -8.59
C THR A 44 8.90 -15.26 -8.92
N GLU A 45 9.16 -15.54 -10.21
CA GLU A 45 10.17 -16.51 -10.67
C GLU A 45 11.54 -15.84 -10.91
N PRO A 46 12.60 -16.21 -10.17
CA PRO A 46 13.90 -15.51 -10.17
C PRO A 46 14.72 -15.65 -11.46
N GLN A 47 14.24 -16.41 -12.45
CA GLN A 47 14.92 -16.63 -13.73
C GLN A 47 13.96 -16.31 -14.88
N MET A 48 14.46 -15.60 -15.90
CA MET A 48 13.72 -15.41 -17.14
C MET A 48 13.71 -16.71 -17.96
N LYS A 49 12.58 -16.99 -18.61
CA LYS A 49 12.45 -18.06 -19.60
C LYS A 49 13.11 -17.60 -20.90
N LYS A 50 13.64 -18.54 -21.66
CA LYS A 50 14.28 -18.28 -22.95
C LYS A 50 13.37 -17.52 -23.95
N SER A 51 12.07 -17.80 -23.94
CA SER A 51 11.08 -17.08 -24.76
C SER A 51 10.90 -15.61 -24.36
N GLU A 52 11.25 -15.24 -23.13
CA GLU A 52 11.16 -13.88 -22.60
C GLU A 52 12.42 -13.07 -22.95
N GLU A 53 13.59 -13.71 -22.93
CA GLU A 53 14.82 -13.14 -23.49
C GLU A 53 14.67 -12.85 -24.99
N GLU A 54 14.08 -13.80 -25.74
CA GLU A 54 13.80 -13.65 -27.17
C GLU A 54 12.77 -12.54 -27.46
N ALA A 55 11.96 -12.15 -26.46
CA ALA A 55 11.01 -11.04 -26.54
C ALA A 55 11.59 -9.68 -26.12
N GLY A 56 12.88 -9.63 -25.75
CA GLY A 56 13.57 -8.39 -25.39
C GLY A 56 13.38 -7.93 -23.94
N CYS A 57 12.95 -8.79 -23.02
CA CYS A 57 12.87 -8.45 -21.60
C CYS A 57 14.28 -8.29 -20.98
N ILE A 58 14.49 -7.26 -20.17
CA ILE A 58 15.78 -6.96 -19.53
C ILE A 58 15.65 -7.09 -18.01
N LEU A 59 16.63 -7.75 -17.37
CA LEU A 59 16.81 -7.72 -15.91
C LEU A 59 17.66 -6.49 -15.56
N SER A 60 17.10 -5.51 -14.87
CA SER A 60 17.85 -4.34 -14.44
C SER A 60 18.48 -4.56 -13.06
N PRO A 61 19.80 -4.28 -12.88
CA PRO A 61 20.41 -4.25 -11.56
C PRO A 61 19.84 -3.08 -10.74
N ILE A 62 19.40 -3.42 -9.53
CA ILE A 62 18.75 -2.53 -8.56
C ILE A 62 19.73 -1.42 -8.18
N GLN A 63 19.36 -0.14 -8.36
CA GLN A 63 19.90 0.92 -7.52
C GLN A 63 19.41 0.57 -6.13
N PRO A 64 20.27 0.42 -5.11
CA PRO A 64 19.79 0.03 -3.79
C PRO A 64 18.80 1.10 -3.36
N ASP A 65 17.52 0.77 -3.41
CA ASP A 65 16.64 1.13 -2.33
C ASP A 65 17.47 0.96 -1.06
N ILE A 66 17.41 1.95 -0.18
CA ILE A 66 17.78 1.71 1.21
C ILE A 66 16.81 0.62 1.63
N VAL A 67 17.19 -0.64 1.39
CA VAL A 67 16.55 -1.83 1.94
C VAL A 67 16.33 -1.42 3.38
N PRO A 68 15.07 -1.38 3.88
CA PRO A 68 14.81 -0.99 5.25
C PRO A 68 15.86 -1.69 6.07
N PRO A 69 16.74 -0.96 6.79
CA PRO A 69 17.99 -1.51 7.26
C PRO A 69 17.66 -2.85 7.88
N ILE A 70 18.15 -3.94 7.28
CA ILE A 70 17.97 -5.29 7.82
C ILE A 70 18.76 -5.21 9.10
N SER A 71 18.07 -4.84 10.15
CA SER A 71 18.63 -4.69 11.46
C SER A 71 19.08 -6.11 11.80
N LYS A 72 20.39 -6.31 11.94
CA LYS A 72 20.91 -7.54 12.56
C LYS A 72 20.61 -7.56 14.05
N ASP A 73 19.73 -6.68 14.53
CA ASP A 73 19.15 -6.77 15.84
C ASP A 73 18.24 -8.01 15.88
N ILE A 74 18.78 -9.06 16.47
CA ILE A 74 18.06 -10.29 16.81
C ILE A 74 17.02 -10.05 17.92
N SER A 75 16.89 -8.83 18.44
CA SER A 75 15.82 -8.49 19.36
C SER A 75 14.47 -8.62 18.66
N GLN A 76 13.48 -8.99 19.47
CA GLN A 76 12.12 -9.14 19.00
C GLN A 76 11.29 -7.92 19.40
N ILE A 77 10.31 -7.64 18.57
CA ILE A 77 9.19 -6.78 18.86
C ILE A 77 8.09 -7.67 19.39
N GLU A 78 7.56 -7.33 20.54
CA GLU A 78 6.34 -7.92 21.08
C GLU A 78 5.27 -6.84 21.20
N GLY A 79 4.02 -7.26 21.09
CA GLY A 79 2.87 -6.40 21.27
C GLY A 79 1.61 -7.23 21.38
N ILE A 80 0.50 -6.53 21.58
CA ILE A 80 -0.82 -7.13 21.75
C ILE A 80 -1.78 -6.38 20.83
N VAL A 81 -2.60 -7.10 20.08
CA VAL A 81 -3.81 -6.56 19.47
C VAL A 81 -4.97 -6.89 20.39
N PHE A 82 -5.77 -5.89 20.78
CA PHE A 82 -6.83 -6.05 21.77
C PHE A 82 -8.10 -5.32 21.37
N GLU A 83 -9.21 -5.78 21.93
CA GLU A 83 -10.52 -5.18 21.74
C GLU A 83 -10.70 -3.99 22.68
N ASP A 84 -10.64 -2.78 22.12
CA ASP A 84 -10.72 -1.51 22.82
C ASP A 84 -12.18 -1.01 22.80
N HIS A 85 -12.92 -1.31 23.87
CA HIS A 85 -14.35 -1.02 23.97
C HIS A 85 -14.63 0.46 24.20
N ASN A 86 -13.71 1.17 24.85
CA ASN A 86 -13.88 2.57 25.19
C ASN A 86 -13.13 3.54 24.25
N ALA A 87 -12.39 2.98 23.28
CA ALA A 87 -11.59 3.69 22.29
C ALA A 87 -10.51 4.61 22.89
N ASN A 88 -9.94 4.25 24.04
CA ASN A 88 -8.90 5.02 24.71
C ASN A 88 -7.48 4.65 24.27
N GLY A 89 -7.31 3.59 23.49
CA GLY A 89 -6.03 3.09 22.97
C GLY A 89 -5.16 2.35 23.98
N ILE A 90 -5.70 1.96 25.13
CA ILE A 90 -5.03 1.27 26.23
C ILE A 90 -5.81 0.01 26.57
N GLN A 91 -5.14 -1.14 26.70
CA GLN A 91 -5.82 -2.37 27.10
C GLN A 91 -6.24 -2.31 28.58
N ASP A 92 -7.53 -2.11 28.82
CA ASP A 92 -8.14 -2.06 30.15
C ASP A 92 -8.49 -3.46 30.70
N ILE A 93 -8.80 -3.53 32.01
CA ILE A 93 -9.27 -4.78 32.62
C ILE A 93 -10.60 -5.18 31.98
N GLY A 94 -10.61 -6.34 31.31
CA GLY A 94 -11.77 -6.89 30.61
C GLY A 94 -11.70 -6.74 29.09
N GLU A 95 -10.72 -5.97 28.58
CA GLU A 95 -10.44 -5.86 27.15
C GLU A 95 -9.54 -7.02 26.70
N MET A 96 -10.16 -7.95 25.97
CA MET A 96 -9.53 -9.19 25.55
C MET A 96 -8.57 -8.96 24.39
N GLY A 97 -7.50 -9.75 24.33
CA GLY A 97 -6.68 -9.82 23.13
C GLY A 97 -7.46 -10.42 21.96
N LEU A 98 -7.13 -9.99 20.75
CA LEU A 98 -7.75 -10.44 19.51
C LEU A 98 -6.83 -11.43 18.78
N PRO A 99 -7.22 -12.72 18.70
CA PRO A 99 -6.48 -13.71 17.92
C PRO A 99 -6.65 -13.52 16.42
N ASP A 100 -5.82 -14.22 15.64
CA ASP A 100 -5.94 -14.33 14.19
C ASP A 100 -5.77 -13.01 13.41
N ILE A 101 -5.15 -11.99 14.02
CA ILE A 101 -4.84 -10.71 13.38
C ILE A 101 -3.46 -10.77 12.72
N LEU A 102 -3.39 -10.45 11.42
CA LEU A 102 -2.12 -10.33 10.72
C LEU A 102 -1.37 -9.07 11.19
N VAL A 103 -0.13 -9.26 11.64
CA VAL A 103 0.79 -8.20 12.05
C VAL A 103 2.07 -8.29 11.23
N SER A 104 2.56 -7.17 10.72
CA SER A 104 3.75 -7.13 9.88
C SER A 104 4.69 -5.99 10.23
N ASN A 105 5.99 -6.21 10.00
CA ASN A 105 7.02 -5.17 10.02
C ASN A 105 7.44 -4.72 8.60
N GLY A 106 6.67 -5.10 7.57
CA GLY A 106 7.00 -4.90 6.15
C GLY A 106 7.90 -5.99 5.54
N LEU A 107 8.59 -6.79 6.36
CA LEU A 107 9.45 -7.88 5.86
C LEU A 107 8.89 -9.26 6.23
N THR A 108 8.38 -9.38 7.45
CA THR A 108 7.79 -10.58 8.03
C THR A 108 6.32 -10.31 8.35
N VAL A 109 5.51 -11.37 8.26
CA VAL A 109 4.11 -11.39 8.71
C VAL A 109 3.98 -12.47 9.77
N THR A 110 3.33 -12.14 10.89
CA THR A 110 2.90 -13.09 11.93
C THR A 110 1.40 -12.93 12.17
N ILE A 111 0.83 -13.88 12.91
CA ILE A 111 -0.56 -13.87 13.33
C ILE A 111 -0.59 -13.78 14.86
N THR A 112 -1.52 -13.02 15.43
CA THR A 112 -1.71 -12.97 16.89
C THR A 112 -2.22 -14.30 17.43
N ASP A 113 -1.77 -14.67 18.64
CA ASP A 113 -2.24 -15.86 19.33
C ASP A 113 -3.59 -15.64 20.05
N GLU A 114 -4.09 -16.67 20.75
CA GLU A 114 -5.34 -16.64 21.54
C GLU A 114 -5.41 -15.52 22.58
N SER A 115 -4.28 -14.95 22.98
CA SER A 115 -4.19 -13.81 23.90
C SER A 115 -4.04 -12.46 23.20
N GLY A 116 -4.09 -12.43 21.86
CA GLY A 116 -3.82 -11.26 21.04
C GLY A 116 -2.34 -10.91 20.92
N SER A 117 -1.44 -11.74 21.45
CA SER A 117 0.00 -11.45 21.48
C SER A 117 0.64 -11.77 20.13
N TYR A 118 1.61 -10.95 19.71
CA TYR A 118 2.41 -11.19 18.52
C TYR A 118 3.90 -10.97 18.79
N LEU A 119 4.74 -11.56 17.92
CA LEU A 119 6.19 -11.47 18.00
C LEU A 119 6.79 -11.34 16.59
N LEU A 120 7.61 -10.32 16.37
CA LEU A 120 8.27 -10.06 15.08
C LEU A 120 9.77 -9.76 15.28
N PRO A 121 10.63 -9.99 14.29
CA PRO A 121 11.99 -9.45 14.31
C PRO A 121 11.98 -7.92 14.35
N ARG A 122 12.90 -7.29 15.09
CA ARG A 122 13.07 -5.82 15.16
C ARG A 122 13.77 -5.28 13.92
N GLU A 123 13.07 -5.34 12.79
CA GLU A 123 13.54 -4.90 11.47
C GLU A 123 12.47 -4.04 10.77
N GLY A 124 12.90 -3.24 9.79
CA GLY A 124 11.99 -2.35 9.05
C GLY A 124 11.80 -0.98 9.70
N HIS A 125 10.79 -0.24 9.22
CA HIS A 125 10.47 1.12 9.70
C HIS A 125 9.27 1.14 10.65
N PHE A 126 8.32 0.22 10.44
CA PHE A 126 7.02 0.23 11.08
C PHE A 126 6.64 -1.18 11.53
N VAL A 127 5.70 -1.23 12.47
CA VAL A 127 4.85 -2.40 12.71
C VAL A 127 3.43 -1.98 12.39
N PHE A 128 2.68 -2.81 11.69
CA PHE A 128 1.31 -2.51 11.28
C PHE A 128 0.45 -3.76 11.23
N ILE A 129 -0.86 -3.56 11.34
CA ILE A 129 -1.85 -4.64 11.32
C ILE A 129 -2.66 -4.62 10.03
N THR A 130 -3.14 -5.79 9.61
CA THR A 130 -4.28 -5.85 8.68
C THR A 130 -5.55 -5.65 9.51
N THR A 131 -6.17 -4.48 9.40
CA THR A 131 -7.40 -4.19 10.13
C THR A 131 -8.53 -5.09 9.62
N PRO A 132 -9.15 -5.96 10.46
CA PRO A 132 -10.21 -6.88 10.04
C PRO A 132 -11.47 -6.18 9.50
N SER A 133 -12.28 -6.90 8.72
CA SER A 133 -13.43 -6.33 8.02
C SER A 133 -14.56 -5.85 8.94
N ASP A 134 -14.61 -6.33 10.16
CA ASP A 134 -15.60 -6.02 11.21
C ASP A 134 -15.01 -5.20 12.36
N TYR A 135 -13.84 -4.59 12.18
CA TYR A 135 -13.19 -3.73 13.16
C TYR A 135 -12.74 -2.39 12.56
N ILE A 136 -12.68 -1.37 13.44
CA ILE A 136 -11.97 -0.10 13.21
C ILE A 136 -10.83 0.06 14.20
N SER A 137 -9.76 0.73 13.80
CA SER A 137 -8.62 0.98 14.69
C SER A 137 -8.92 2.15 15.64
N THR A 138 -8.70 1.94 16.94
CA THR A 138 -8.78 2.99 17.98
C THR A 138 -7.41 3.58 18.31
N THR A 139 -6.36 2.90 17.86
CA THR A 139 -4.98 3.38 17.79
C THR A 139 -4.55 3.55 16.33
N PRO A 140 -3.42 4.20 16.03
CA PRO A 140 -2.84 4.14 14.69
C PRO A 140 -2.65 2.68 14.23
N TRP A 141 -3.12 2.35 13.03
CA TRP A 141 -3.03 0.99 12.45
C TRP A 141 -1.59 0.59 12.07
N TYR A 142 -0.67 1.55 12.08
CA TYR A 142 0.77 1.36 12.03
C TYR A 142 1.43 2.20 13.13
N LYS A 143 2.62 1.76 13.55
CA LYS A 143 3.44 2.41 14.56
C LYS A 143 4.89 2.41 14.12
N ASN A 144 5.63 3.48 14.41
CA ASN A 144 7.07 3.50 14.17
C ASN A 144 7.74 2.47 15.08
N LEU A 145 8.73 1.76 14.54
CA LEU A 145 9.45 0.71 15.27
C LEU A 145 10.13 1.20 16.57
N LEU A 146 10.38 2.51 16.66
CA LEU A 146 11.02 3.17 17.79
C LEU A 146 10.04 3.64 18.88
N GLU A 147 8.73 3.43 18.71
CA GLU A 147 7.74 3.76 19.74
C GLU A 147 7.87 2.86 20.98
N ASP A 148 7.57 3.42 22.16
CA ASP A 148 7.63 2.72 23.45
C ASP A 148 6.58 1.60 23.56
N SER A 149 5.47 1.72 22.82
CA SER A 149 4.35 0.79 22.84
C SER A 149 3.92 0.43 21.43
N LEU A 150 3.93 -0.89 21.17
CA LEU A 150 3.53 -1.49 19.90
C LEU A 150 2.24 -2.30 20.05
N HIS A 151 1.35 -1.87 20.95
CA HIS A 151 0.00 -2.43 21.07
C HIS A 151 -0.98 -1.78 20.10
N PHE A 152 -1.98 -2.55 19.63
CA PHE A 152 -3.00 -2.07 18.70
C PHE A 152 -4.39 -2.29 19.29
N GLY A 153 -5.11 -1.19 19.54
CA GLY A 153 -6.51 -1.23 19.92
C GLY A 153 -7.42 -1.26 18.68
N LEU A 154 -8.42 -2.14 18.71
CA LEU A 154 -9.47 -2.26 17.70
C LEU A 154 -10.85 -2.23 18.37
N SER A 155 -11.81 -1.52 17.78
CA SER A 155 -13.20 -1.52 18.24
C SER A 155 -14.08 -2.24 17.21
N PHE A 156 -14.97 -3.11 17.70
CA PHE A 156 -15.87 -3.88 16.85
C PHE A 156 -16.85 -2.96 16.12
N ALA A 157 -16.87 -3.05 14.80
CA ALA A 157 -17.62 -2.22 13.87
C ALA A 157 -18.24 -3.11 12.76
N PRO A 158 -19.28 -3.90 13.08
CA PRO A 158 -19.84 -4.90 12.16
C PRO A 158 -20.42 -4.30 10.88
N ASP A 159 -20.80 -3.02 10.88
CA ASP A 159 -21.31 -2.33 9.69
C ASP A 159 -20.25 -2.21 8.57
N LYS A 160 -18.95 -2.26 8.92
CA LYS A 160 -17.84 -2.28 7.96
C LYS A 160 -17.82 -3.59 7.14
N ASP A 161 -18.40 -4.67 7.67
CA ASP A 161 -18.48 -5.96 6.97
C ASP A 161 -19.63 -6.05 5.95
N SER A 162 -20.38 -4.95 5.74
CA SER A 162 -21.46 -4.90 4.75
C SER A 162 -21.02 -5.40 3.36
N LYS A 163 -21.70 -6.44 2.86
CA LYS A 163 -21.43 -7.03 1.53
C LYS A 163 -21.69 -6.10 0.37
N GLN A 164 -22.40 -5.00 0.60
CA GLN A 164 -22.64 -3.96 -0.39
C GLN A 164 -22.03 -2.66 0.10
N PHE A 165 -21.04 -2.18 -0.62
CA PHE A 165 -20.38 -0.91 -0.37
C PHE A 165 -19.89 -0.28 -1.68
N THR A 166 -19.65 1.02 -1.63
CA THR A 166 -19.04 1.81 -2.71
C THR A 166 -17.75 2.37 -2.18
N PHE A 167 -16.65 2.30 -2.93
CA PHE A 167 -15.45 3.08 -2.64
C PHE A 167 -15.15 4.03 -3.79
N VAL A 168 -14.38 5.08 -3.54
CA VAL A 168 -13.93 6.02 -4.57
C VAL A 168 -12.42 5.88 -4.75
N GLN A 169 -11.99 5.74 -6.00
CA GLN A 169 -10.58 5.87 -6.37
C GLN A 169 -10.29 7.30 -6.83
N ILE A 170 -9.24 7.89 -6.30
CA ILE A 170 -8.62 9.13 -6.78
C ILE A 170 -7.14 8.85 -7.12
N THR A 171 -6.57 9.59 -8.05
CA THR A 171 -5.19 9.39 -8.52
C THR A 171 -4.68 10.70 -9.12
N ASP A 172 -3.36 10.86 -9.22
CA ASP A 172 -2.74 11.96 -9.95
C ASP A 172 -3.32 13.31 -9.52
N ILE A 173 -3.42 13.48 -8.20
CA ILE A 173 -3.98 14.69 -7.59
C ILE A 173 -3.02 15.85 -7.81
N HIS A 174 -1.71 15.56 -7.83
CA HIS A 174 -0.65 16.54 -8.13
C HIS A 174 -0.82 17.82 -7.31
N LEU A 175 -1.12 17.67 -6.03
CA LEU A 175 -1.47 18.82 -5.21
C LEU A 175 -0.22 19.65 -4.89
N ASP A 176 -0.36 20.97 -5.02
CA ASP A 176 0.70 21.94 -4.76
C ASP A 176 0.18 23.15 -3.97
N ALA A 177 0.98 24.22 -3.93
CA ALA A 177 0.65 25.46 -3.25
C ALA A 177 -0.27 26.40 -4.07
N LEU A 178 -0.65 26.04 -5.30
CA LEU A 178 -1.51 26.89 -6.13
C LEU A 178 -2.96 26.80 -5.64
N GLU A 179 -3.52 27.97 -5.31
CA GLU A 179 -4.87 28.09 -4.76
C GLU A 179 -5.94 27.47 -5.69
N GLU A 180 -5.77 27.63 -7.00
CA GLU A 180 -6.71 27.06 -7.97
C GLU A 180 -6.76 25.52 -7.90
N HIS A 181 -5.60 24.85 -7.83
CA HIS A 181 -5.54 23.39 -7.71
C HIS A 181 -6.20 22.91 -6.40
N ARG A 182 -5.94 23.62 -5.31
CA ARG A 182 -6.57 23.35 -4.00
C ARG A 182 -8.09 23.49 -4.05
N ILE A 183 -8.60 24.55 -4.66
CA ILE A 183 -10.05 24.76 -4.83
C ILE A 183 -10.69 23.63 -5.64
N PHE A 184 -10.01 23.11 -6.68
CA PHE A 184 -10.50 21.96 -7.44
C PHE A 184 -10.53 20.70 -6.59
N PHE A 185 -9.48 20.41 -5.82
CA PHE A 185 -9.46 19.23 -4.96
C PHE A 185 -10.51 19.32 -3.83
N GLU A 186 -10.70 20.49 -3.22
CA GLU A 186 -11.76 20.74 -2.24
C GLU A 186 -13.17 20.53 -2.84
N LYS A 187 -13.40 20.89 -4.11
CA LYS A 187 -14.65 20.58 -4.82
C LYS A 187 -14.82 19.07 -4.98
N ALA A 188 -13.76 18.37 -5.39
CA ALA A 188 -13.79 16.91 -5.52
C ALA A 188 -14.13 16.24 -4.18
N ILE A 189 -13.49 16.64 -3.07
CA ILE A 189 -13.78 16.15 -1.72
C ILE A 189 -15.26 16.33 -1.36
N ARG A 190 -15.83 17.52 -1.63
CA ARG A 190 -17.27 17.77 -1.36
C ARG A 190 -18.19 16.85 -2.17
N GLU A 191 -17.85 16.54 -3.42
CA GLU A 191 -18.63 15.60 -4.22
C GLU A 191 -18.45 14.15 -3.73
N ILE A 192 -17.24 13.77 -3.31
CA ILE A 192 -16.94 12.46 -2.73
C ILE A 192 -17.76 12.24 -1.44
N ASN A 193 -17.80 13.22 -0.54
CA ASN A 193 -18.59 13.10 0.69
C ASN A 193 -20.09 12.93 0.40
N LYS A 194 -20.61 13.50 -0.69
CA LYS A 194 -22.02 13.28 -1.12
C LYS A 194 -22.28 11.87 -1.63
N ILE A 195 -21.26 11.19 -2.17
CA ILE A 195 -21.36 9.77 -2.57
C ILE A 195 -21.50 8.89 -1.32
N ASN A 196 -21.01 9.36 -0.17
CA ASN A 196 -20.94 8.60 1.08
C ASN A 196 -20.30 7.20 0.87
N PRO A 197 -19.08 7.13 0.30
CA PRO A 197 -18.42 5.86 0.10
C PRO A 197 -18.02 5.24 1.45
N ALA A 198 -17.72 3.94 1.43
CA ALA A 198 -17.11 3.24 2.55
C ALA A 198 -15.71 3.77 2.86
N PHE A 199 -14.91 4.00 1.81
CA PHE A 199 -13.56 4.56 1.90
C PHE A 199 -13.14 5.21 0.58
N VAL A 200 -12.05 5.96 0.64
CA VAL A 200 -11.33 6.49 -0.53
C VAL A 200 -9.99 5.80 -0.66
N ILE A 201 -9.57 5.45 -1.87
CA ILE A 201 -8.21 5.01 -2.18
C ILE A 201 -7.54 6.02 -3.11
N ALA A 202 -6.38 6.54 -2.71
CA ALA A 202 -5.58 7.47 -3.49
C ALA A 202 -4.38 6.73 -4.08
N THR A 203 -4.39 6.49 -5.39
CA THR A 203 -3.48 5.53 -6.06
C THR A 203 -2.15 6.13 -6.53
N GLY A 204 -1.60 7.06 -5.76
CA GLY A 204 -0.31 7.70 -6.01
C GLY A 204 -0.41 9.05 -6.72
N ASP A 205 0.76 9.70 -6.82
CA ASP A 205 0.94 11.05 -7.35
C ASP A 205 0.05 12.06 -6.63
N LEU A 206 0.18 12.01 -5.29
CA LEU A 206 -0.59 12.78 -4.33
C LEU A 206 -0.18 14.25 -4.36
N VAL A 207 1.14 14.48 -4.37
CA VAL A 207 1.75 15.81 -4.42
C VAL A 207 2.41 16.06 -5.78
N PHE A 208 2.52 17.34 -6.14
CA PHE A 208 3.08 17.73 -7.43
C PHE A 208 4.60 17.55 -7.48
N MET A 209 5.11 16.70 -8.38
CA MET A 209 6.54 16.64 -8.76
C MET A 209 7.56 16.69 -7.59
N ALA A 210 7.32 15.99 -6.48
CA ALA A 210 8.22 16.05 -5.32
C ALA A 210 9.59 15.45 -5.62
N GLU A 211 9.71 14.58 -6.62
CA GLU A 211 10.97 14.02 -7.11
C GLU A 211 11.96 15.08 -7.57
N SER A 212 11.47 16.20 -8.07
CA SER A 212 12.30 17.32 -8.52
C SER A 212 12.37 18.48 -7.52
N ALA A 213 11.74 18.34 -6.35
CA ALA A 213 11.57 19.42 -5.38
C ALA A 213 12.66 19.46 -4.31
N THR A 214 12.74 20.60 -3.61
CA THR A 214 13.48 20.68 -2.33
C THR A 214 12.67 20.03 -1.22
N ILE A 215 13.33 19.60 -0.13
CA ILE A 215 12.65 19.10 1.07
C ILE A 215 11.59 20.09 1.58
N SER A 216 11.92 21.38 1.69
CA SER A 216 10.97 22.38 2.20
C SER A 216 9.73 22.53 1.32
N GLN A 217 9.90 22.43 0.00
CA GLN A 217 8.81 22.59 -0.95
C GLN A 217 7.92 21.33 -0.97
N ALA A 218 8.51 20.14 -1.02
CA ALA A 218 7.77 18.89 -0.89
C ALA A 218 6.97 18.87 0.42
N LYS A 219 7.59 19.27 1.54
CA LYS A 219 6.92 19.32 2.85
C LYS A 219 5.71 20.25 2.86
N GLU A 220 5.78 21.39 2.17
CA GLU A 220 4.63 22.29 2.01
C GLU A 220 3.48 21.58 1.28
N TRP A 221 3.77 20.88 0.18
CA TRP A 221 2.76 20.15 -0.58
C TRP A 221 2.17 18.96 0.18
N TYR A 222 2.99 18.20 0.91
CA TYR A 222 2.54 17.12 1.79
C TYR A 222 1.64 17.63 2.93
N ASN A 223 1.96 18.78 3.53
CA ASN A 223 1.07 19.43 4.51
C ASN A 223 -0.28 19.76 3.89
N ILE A 224 -0.29 20.38 2.70
CA ILE A 224 -1.52 20.76 2.01
C ILE A 224 -2.36 19.52 1.68
N TYR A 225 -1.75 18.45 1.17
CA TYR A 225 -2.45 17.20 0.87
C TYR A 225 -3.01 16.54 2.14
N SER A 226 -2.17 16.37 3.17
CA SER A 226 -2.58 15.80 4.46
C SER A 226 -3.72 16.60 5.11
N ASP A 227 -3.67 17.93 5.06
CA ASP A 227 -4.73 18.78 5.59
C ASP A 227 -6.01 18.73 4.74
N SER A 228 -5.88 18.59 3.43
CA SER A 228 -7.03 18.50 2.52
C SER A 228 -7.80 17.20 2.75
N ILE A 229 -7.12 16.04 2.80
CA ILE A 229 -7.78 14.74 2.95
C ILE A 229 -8.48 14.54 4.31
N LYS A 230 -8.12 15.32 5.35
CA LYS A 230 -8.86 15.34 6.63
C LYS A 230 -10.31 15.78 6.49
N ASN A 231 -10.67 16.41 5.36
CA ASN A 231 -12.05 16.82 5.06
C ASN A 231 -12.87 15.72 4.36
N LEU A 232 -12.29 14.55 4.07
CA LEU A 232 -13.05 13.37 3.69
C LEU A 232 -13.68 12.75 4.94
N ASP A 233 -14.98 12.47 4.89
CA ASP A 233 -15.73 11.95 6.04
C ASP A 233 -15.45 10.46 6.33
N VAL A 234 -14.57 9.84 5.54
CA VAL A 234 -14.31 8.40 5.47
C VAL A 234 -12.80 8.15 5.46
N PRO A 235 -12.33 6.95 5.83
CA PRO A 235 -10.91 6.64 5.78
C PRO A 235 -10.34 6.75 4.36
N VAL A 236 -9.08 7.16 4.28
CA VAL A 236 -8.31 7.32 3.04
C VAL A 236 -7.11 6.38 3.07
N PHE A 237 -7.04 5.50 2.07
CA PHE A 237 -5.91 4.61 1.86
C PHE A 237 -5.00 5.20 0.80
N ASN A 238 -3.83 5.69 1.21
CA ASN A 238 -2.84 6.26 0.31
C ASN A 238 -1.91 5.18 -0.24
N MET A 239 -1.56 5.31 -1.51
CA MET A 239 -0.46 4.61 -2.17
C MET A 239 0.60 5.64 -2.54
N VAL A 240 1.86 5.24 -2.56
CA VAL A 240 2.95 6.08 -3.04
C VAL A 240 3.04 6.02 -4.57
N GLY A 241 3.06 7.17 -5.23
CA GLY A 241 3.39 7.31 -6.65
C GLY A 241 4.84 7.79 -6.84
N ASN A 242 5.24 7.97 -8.08
CA ASN A 242 6.59 8.48 -8.35
C ASN A 242 6.75 9.95 -8.02
N HIS A 243 5.69 10.74 -8.20
CA HIS A 243 5.74 12.15 -7.87
C HIS A 243 5.72 12.43 -6.37
N ASP A 244 5.57 11.38 -5.55
CA ASP A 244 5.62 11.44 -4.10
C ASP A 244 7.03 11.19 -3.55
N VAL A 245 7.97 10.68 -4.36
CA VAL A 245 9.33 10.34 -3.92
C VAL A 245 10.22 11.58 -3.93
N VAL A 246 10.64 12.08 -2.77
CA VAL A 246 11.18 13.43 -2.66
C VAL A 246 12.63 13.55 -3.11
N GLY A 247 12.91 14.53 -3.99
CA GLY A 247 14.25 15.08 -4.20
C GLY A 247 15.24 14.20 -4.97
N ILE A 248 14.82 13.03 -5.45
CA ILE A 248 15.68 12.07 -6.16
C ILE A 248 16.18 12.61 -7.52
N CYS A 249 15.45 13.55 -8.13
CA CYS A 249 15.75 14.24 -9.38
C CYS A 249 16.16 15.70 -9.15
N TYR A 250 16.37 16.11 -7.89
CA TYR A 250 16.75 17.48 -7.59
C TYR A 250 18.20 17.75 -8.00
N LYS A 251 18.44 18.93 -8.59
CA LYS A 251 19.75 19.34 -9.14
C LYS A 251 20.91 19.37 -8.14
N LYS A 252 20.64 19.29 -6.84
CA LYS A 252 21.65 19.20 -5.78
C LYS A 252 21.46 17.89 -5.05
N ASP A 253 22.57 17.27 -4.67
CA ASP A 253 22.54 16.11 -3.79
C ASP A 253 22.00 16.52 -2.42
N ILE A 254 20.84 15.97 -2.08
CA ILE A 254 20.13 16.13 -0.81
C ILE A 254 19.84 14.76 -0.18
N SER A 255 20.58 13.71 -0.57
CA SER A 255 20.29 12.33 -0.17
C SER A 255 20.44 12.06 1.33
N ASN A 256 21.06 12.99 2.06
CA ASN A 256 21.26 12.93 3.51
C ASN A 256 20.31 13.87 4.29
N GLU A 257 19.43 14.60 3.60
CA GLU A 257 18.46 15.48 4.26
C GLU A 257 17.23 14.68 4.72
N PRO A 258 16.73 14.90 5.95
CA PRO A 258 15.49 14.27 6.40
C PRO A 258 14.32 14.56 5.46
N GLY A 259 13.53 13.53 5.18
CA GLY A 259 12.44 13.57 4.20
C GLY A 259 12.86 13.28 2.75
N TYR A 260 14.12 12.98 2.46
CA TYR A 260 14.56 12.53 1.14
C TYR A 260 13.93 11.17 0.74
N ASN A 261 13.74 10.94 -0.55
CA ASN A 261 13.15 9.73 -1.11
C ASN A 261 11.75 9.48 -0.50
N LYS A 262 11.41 8.25 -0.12
CA LYS A 262 10.12 7.87 0.47
C LYS A 262 10.01 8.22 1.97
N GLU A 263 11.02 8.84 2.58
CA GLU A 263 10.98 9.19 4.01
C GLU A 263 9.84 10.16 4.33
N MET A 264 9.64 11.20 3.51
CA MET A 264 8.54 12.15 3.72
C MET A 264 7.17 11.47 3.58
N TYR A 265 6.98 10.58 2.61
CA TYR A 265 5.73 9.80 2.53
C TYR A 265 5.47 9.02 3.82
N ARG A 266 6.51 8.34 4.33
CA ARG A 266 6.42 7.53 5.55
C ARG A 266 6.09 8.34 6.79
N ASP A 267 6.64 9.55 6.90
CA ASP A 267 6.35 10.46 8.02
C ASP A 267 4.87 10.88 8.05
N TYR A 268 4.24 11.06 6.88
CA TYR A 268 2.85 11.52 6.79
C TYR A 268 1.83 10.37 6.78
N PHE A 269 2.15 9.25 6.13
CA PHE A 269 1.16 8.21 5.79
C PHE A 269 1.56 6.79 6.20
N GLY A 270 2.78 6.59 6.72
CA GLY A 270 3.24 5.29 7.22
C GLY A 270 3.82 4.38 6.13
N PRO A 271 3.62 3.04 6.24
CA PRO A 271 4.17 2.07 5.30
C PRO A 271 3.80 2.37 3.83
N THR A 272 4.73 2.15 2.90
CA THR A 272 4.46 2.32 1.45
C THR A 272 3.70 1.15 0.82
N TYR A 273 3.64 0.02 1.54
CA TYR A 273 2.85 -1.16 1.20
C TYR A 273 2.30 -1.76 2.49
N TYR A 274 1.07 -2.25 2.44
CA TYR A 274 0.31 -2.77 3.57
C TYR A 274 -0.96 -3.48 3.09
N SER A 275 -1.74 -4.05 4.00
CA SER A 275 -3.01 -4.69 3.71
C SER A 275 -4.09 -4.26 4.70
N PHE A 276 -5.35 -4.37 4.29
CA PHE A 276 -6.52 -4.17 5.14
C PHE A 276 -7.67 -5.02 4.63
N ASP A 277 -8.57 -5.40 5.53
CA ASP A 277 -9.79 -6.09 5.15
C ASP A 277 -10.97 -5.12 5.12
N TRP A 278 -11.82 -5.26 4.09
CA TRP A 278 -13.08 -4.53 3.97
C TRP A 278 -14.16 -5.43 3.41
N SER A 279 -15.21 -5.69 4.19
CA SER A 279 -16.15 -6.77 3.90
C SER A 279 -15.41 -8.08 3.54
N SER A 280 -15.84 -8.78 2.50
CA SER A 280 -15.19 -10.02 2.04
C SER A 280 -13.88 -9.82 1.24
N TYR A 281 -13.33 -8.61 1.19
CA TYR A 281 -12.14 -8.30 0.40
C TYR A 281 -10.92 -8.11 1.29
N HIS A 282 -9.85 -8.84 0.95
CA HIS A 282 -8.50 -8.56 1.42
C HIS A 282 -7.83 -7.61 0.41
N CYS A 283 -7.64 -6.37 0.82
CA CYS A 283 -7.06 -5.32 -0.01
C CYS A 283 -5.56 -5.21 0.26
N ILE A 284 -4.76 -5.11 -0.80
CA ILE A 284 -3.31 -5.05 -0.74
C ILE A 284 -2.84 -3.79 -1.46
N VAL A 285 -2.10 -2.96 -0.75
CA VAL A 285 -1.40 -1.78 -1.28
C VAL A 285 0.06 -2.15 -1.49
N LEU A 286 0.57 -1.89 -2.68
CA LEU A 286 1.94 -2.21 -3.09
C LEU A 286 2.66 -0.94 -3.54
N ASP A 287 3.98 -0.95 -3.40
CA ASP A 287 4.88 0.10 -3.88
C ASP A 287 5.76 -0.46 -4.99
N PRO A 288 5.43 -0.17 -6.27
CA PRO A 288 6.22 -0.62 -7.41
C PRO A 288 7.29 0.40 -7.84
N ASN A 289 7.43 1.55 -7.17
CA ASN A 289 8.21 2.68 -7.68
C ASN A 289 9.70 2.50 -7.37
N GLU A 290 10.47 2.19 -8.40
CA GLU A 290 11.92 2.10 -8.35
C GLU A 290 12.56 3.16 -9.24
N PHE A 291 13.77 3.60 -8.90
CA PHE A 291 14.46 4.67 -9.63
C PHE A 291 15.91 4.29 -9.91
N LEU A 292 16.41 4.70 -11.08
CA LEU A 292 17.81 4.64 -11.46
C LEU A 292 18.20 5.94 -12.16
N ASP A 293 19.09 6.71 -11.54
CA ASP A 293 19.60 7.98 -12.08
C ASP A 293 18.46 8.91 -12.55
N CYS A 294 17.49 9.15 -11.67
CA CYS A 294 16.28 9.95 -11.93
C CYS A 294 15.25 9.31 -12.89
N ASN A 295 15.53 8.15 -13.47
CA ASN A 295 14.58 7.44 -14.32
C ASN A 295 13.78 6.44 -13.49
N GLN A 296 12.47 6.56 -13.54
CA GLN A 296 11.57 5.60 -12.90
C GLN A 296 11.50 4.29 -13.71
N PHE A 297 11.40 3.18 -13.00
CA PHE A 297 10.92 1.91 -13.54
C PHE A 297 10.01 1.23 -12.51
N TYR A 298 9.18 0.30 -12.97
CA TYR A 298 8.22 -0.38 -12.10
C TYR A 298 8.67 -1.81 -11.79
N ARG A 299 8.82 -2.11 -10.51
CA ARG A 299 9.09 -3.47 -10.02
C ARG A 299 8.61 -3.58 -8.58
N ILE A 300 8.03 -4.73 -8.24
CA ILE A 300 7.84 -5.11 -6.83
C ILE A 300 9.17 -5.71 -6.32
N PRO A 301 9.85 -5.10 -5.33
CA PRO A 301 11.09 -5.61 -4.80
C PRO A 301 10.94 -7.00 -4.18
N ASP A 302 12.01 -7.79 -4.17
CA ASP A 302 11.96 -9.19 -3.73
C ASP A 302 11.46 -9.31 -2.27
N TYR A 303 11.86 -8.39 -1.38
CA TYR A 303 11.37 -8.38 0.00
C TYR A 303 9.85 -8.15 0.08
N GLN A 304 9.28 -7.31 -0.80
CA GLN A 304 7.85 -7.04 -0.86
C GLN A 304 7.10 -8.22 -1.48
N VAL A 305 7.72 -8.93 -2.44
CA VAL A 305 7.20 -10.20 -2.95
C VAL A 305 7.17 -11.28 -1.87
N GLU A 306 8.22 -11.40 -1.05
CA GLU A 306 8.23 -12.36 0.07
C GLU A 306 7.17 -12.01 1.12
N TRP A 307 7.00 -10.72 1.43
CA TRP A 307 5.90 -10.23 2.27
C TRP A 307 4.53 -10.63 1.72
N LEU A 308 4.29 -10.39 0.42
CA LEU A 308 3.03 -10.68 -0.27
C LEU A 308 2.67 -12.18 -0.33
N ARG A 309 3.65 -13.08 -0.20
CA ARG A 309 3.41 -14.53 -0.22
C ARG A 309 2.89 -15.09 1.10
N LYS A 310 2.98 -14.31 2.18
CA LYS A 310 2.52 -14.70 3.52
C LYS A 310 1.03 -14.45 3.66
#